data_AF-A0A534ZW10-F1
#
_entry.id   AF-A0A534ZW10-F1
#
_cell.length_a   1.000
_cell.length_b   1.000
_cell.length_c   1.000
_cell.angle_alpha   90.00
_cell.angle_beta   90.00
_cell.angle_gamma   90.00
#
_symmetry.space_group_name_H-M   'P 1'
#
loop_
_entity.id
_entity.type
_entity.pdbx_description
1 polymer ?
#
loop_
_entity_poly.entity_id
_entity_poly.type
_entity_poly.pdbx_seq_one_letter_code
_entity_poly.pdbx_strand_id
1 'polypeptide(L)'
;MYFVTSKRAGYALFCMTPSERAAIAVTDDQKRVHLLARTAAGWDVRHDWPVAEHSHTELMTRLGPHEEPETIEELVRLALGA
;
A
#
# COMPACT_ATOMS: atom_id res chain seq x y z
N MET A 1 3.52 -12.09 1.16
CA MET A 1 3.75 -11.46 2.47
C MET A 1 2.44 -11.21 3.20
N TYR A 2 2.50 -10.91 4.51
CA TYR A 2 1.35 -10.42 5.27
C TYR A 2 1.42 -8.90 5.45
N PHE A 3 0.32 -8.29 5.90
CA PHE A 3 0.26 -6.86 6.21
C PHE A 3 -0.17 -6.63 7.65
N VAL A 4 0.31 -5.55 8.24
CA VAL A 4 -0.08 -5.10 9.59
C VAL A 4 -1.02 -3.91 9.45
N THR A 5 -2.25 -4.06 9.91
CA THR A 5 -3.26 -2.99 9.87
C THR A 5 -3.12 -2.07 11.07
N SER A 6 -3.20 -0.76 10.85
CA SER A 6 -3.23 0.25 11.90
C SER A 6 -4.29 1.32 11.60
N LYS A 7 -4.64 2.13 12.61
CA LYS A 7 -5.51 3.30 12.43
C LYS A 7 -4.65 4.52 12.07
N ARG A 8 -5.07 5.25 11.05
CA ARG A 8 -4.45 6.52 10.64
C ARG A 8 -5.52 7.50 10.18
N ALA A 9 -5.44 8.75 10.63
CA ALA A 9 -6.36 9.79 10.19
C ALA A 9 -6.27 10.00 8.66
N GLY A 10 -7.42 10.26 8.03
CA GLY A 10 -7.54 10.40 6.57
C GLY A 10 -7.65 9.09 5.79
N TYR A 11 -7.67 7.93 6.48
CA TYR A 11 -7.74 6.62 5.85
C TYR A 11 -8.80 5.73 6.50
N ALA A 12 -9.65 5.12 5.67
CA ALA A 12 -10.55 4.04 6.09
C ALA A 12 -9.78 2.74 6.36
N LEU A 13 -8.67 2.53 5.65
CA LEU A 13 -7.77 1.39 5.82
C LEU A 13 -6.32 1.85 5.69
N PHE A 14 -5.45 1.38 6.57
CA PHE A 14 -4.00 1.62 6.47
C PHE A 14 -3.24 0.33 6.83
N CYS A 15 -2.67 -0.32 5.81
CA CYS A 15 -2.00 -1.62 5.91
C CYS A 15 -0.52 -1.48 5.57
N MET A 16 0.36 -1.73 6.54
CA MET A 16 1.81 -1.62 6.38
C MET A 16 2.42 -2.98 6.05
N THR A 17 3.54 -2.96 5.33
CA THR A 17 4.41 -4.13 5.25
C THR A 17 5.07 -4.40 6.61
N PRO A 18 5.51 -5.64 6.89
CA PRO A 18 6.11 -5.98 8.19
C PRO A 18 7.30 -5.11 8.58
N SER A 19 8.15 -4.71 7.62
CA SER A 19 9.27 -3.81 7.89
C SER A 19 8.88 -2.32 8.03
N GLU A 20 7.60 -2.00 7.87
CA GLU A 20 7.06 -0.64 7.79
C GLU A 20 7.66 0.23 6.68
N ARG A 21 8.36 -0.33 5.69
CA ARG A 21 8.89 0.44 4.55
C ARG A 21 7.79 0.97 3.63
N ALA A 22 6.71 0.21 3.48
CA ALA A 22 5.61 0.55 2.59
C ALA A 22 4.26 0.40 3.29
N ALA A 23 3.24 1.10 2.76
CA ALA A 23 1.86 0.88 3.14
C ALA A 23 0.92 0.94 1.94
N ILE A 24 -0.14 0.15 1.98
CA ILE A 24 -1.30 0.25 1.09
C ILE A 24 -2.45 0.78 1.93
N ALA A 25 -3.08 1.86 1.49
CA ALA A 25 -4.12 2.53 2.24
C ALA A 25 -5.30 2.92 1.35
N VAL A 26 -6.48 3.03 1.94
CA VAL A 26 -7.70 3.50 1.28
C VAL A 26 -8.15 4.77 1.98
N THR A 27 -8.37 5.85 1.23
CA THR A 27 -8.84 7.13 1.78
C THR A 27 -10.17 6.96 2.52
N ASP A 28 -10.46 7.85 3.46
CA ASP A 28 -11.68 7.82 4.27
C ASP A 28 -12.98 7.90 3.45
N ASP A 29 -12.97 8.64 2.34
CA ASP A 29 -14.05 8.68 1.36
C ASP A 29 -14.16 7.41 0.48
N GLN A 30 -13.23 6.47 0.65
CA GLN A 30 -13.12 5.20 -0.06
C GLN A 30 -13.04 5.34 -1.59
N LYS A 31 -12.50 6.46 -2.09
CA LYS A 31 -12.35 6.71 -3.53
C LYS A 31 -10.95 6.49 -4.07
N ARG A 32 -9.93 6.54 -3.22
CA ARG A 32 -8.52 6.45 -3.62
C ARG A 32 -7.80 5.31 -2.89
N VAL A 33 -6.94 4.60 -3.61
CA VAL A 33 -5.95 3.68 -3.05
C VAL A 33 -4.58 4.35 -3.14
N HIS A 34 -3.93 4.51 -2.00
CA HIS A 34 -2.58 5.03 -1.92
C HIS A 34 -1.59 3.90 -1.67
N LEU A 35 -0.46 3.95 -2.37
CA LEU A 35 0.75 3.24 -1.97
C LEU A 35 1.73 4.27 -1.42
N LEU A 36 2.12 4.07 -0.17
CA LEU A 36 2.94 5.00 0.58
C LEU A 36 4.32 4.40 0.87
N ALA A 37 5.33 5.26 0.89
CA ALA A 37 6.67 4.94 1.37
C ALA A 37 6.91 5.59 2.73
N ARG A 38 7.61 4.87 3.62
CA ARG A 38 8.08 5.43 4.88
C ARG A 38 9.29 6.33 4.63
N THR A 39 9.25 7.52 5.18
CA THR A 39 10.33 8.51 5.18
C THR A 39 10.68 8.90 6.62
N ALA A 40 11.76 9.68 6.79
CA ALA A 40 12.12 10.22 8.10
C ALA A 40 11.01 11.14 8.69
N ALA A 41 10.22 11.79 7.84
CA ALA A 41 9.15 12.70 8.23
C ALA A 41 7.79 12.01 8.39
N GLY A 42 7.64 10.76 7.95
CA GLY A 42 6.38 10.03 8.03
C GLY A 42 6.11 9.18 6.80
N TRP A 43 4.97 9.42 6.15
CA TRP A 43 4.50 8.62 5.03
C TRP A 43 4.23 9.50 3.82
N ASP A 44 4.89 9.19 2.71
CA ASP A 44 4.74 9.91 1.45
C ASP A 44 3.96 9.05 0.46
N VAL A 45 2.94 9.62 -0.17
CA VAL A 45 2.17 8.94 -1.23
C VAL A 45 3.05 8.87 -2.47
N ARG A 46 3.39 7.65 -2.90
CA ARG A 46 4.19 7.40 -4.11
C ARG A 46 3.31 7.09 -5.31
N HIS A 47 2.19 6.42 -5.06
CA HIS A 47 1.16 6.18 -6.06
C HIS A 47 -0.23 6.41 -5.49
N ASP A 48 -1.12 6.90 -6.34
CA ASP A 48 -2.47 7.28 -5.99
C ASP A 48 -3.42 6.96 -7.15
N TRP A 49 -4.28 5.97 -6.93
CA TRP A 49 -5.21 5.45 -7.93
C TRP A 49 -6.66 5.59 -7.50
N PRO A 50 -7.61 5.79 -8.43
CA PRO A 50 -9.02 5.57 -8.14
C PRO A 50 -9.24 4.10 -7.74
N VAL A 51 -10.08 3.87 -6.72
CA VAL A 51 -10.47 2.51 -6.29
C VAL A 51 -11.13 1.72 -7.44
N ALA A 52 -11.75 2.41 -8.39
CA ALA A 52 -12.35 1.81 -9.59
C ALA A 52 -11.32 1.23 -10.58
N GLU A 53 -10.08 1.69 -10.54
CA GLU A 53 -8.98 1.19 -11.39
C GLU A 53 -8.17 0.11 -10.66
N HIS A 54 -7.85 0.35 -9.39
CA HIS A 54 -7.11 -0.59 -8.54
C HIS A 54 -7.71 -0.64 -7.15
N SER A 55 -7.99 -1.84 -6.65
CA SER A 55 -8.46 -2.02 -5.26
C SER A 55 -7.33 -2.46 -4.34
N HIS A 56 -7.37 -2.03 -3.06
CA HIS A 56 -6.38 -2.48 -2.07
C HIS A 56 -6.34 -4.02 -1.96
N THR A 57 -7.50 -4.69 -2.03
CA THR A 57 -7.61 -6.15 -2.00
C THR A 57 -6.84 -6.78 -3.14
N GLU A 58 -7.05 -6.33 -4.38
CA GLU A 58 -6.33 -6.82 -5.56
C GLU A 58 -4.82 -6.70 -5.39
N LEU A 59 -4.34 -5.51 -4.98
CA LEU A 59 -2.91 -5.26 -4.79
C LEU A 59 -2.33 -6.16 -3.69
N MET A 60 -3.01 -6.25 -2.54
CA MET A 60 -2.58 -7.08 -1.41
C MET A 60 -2.60 -8.58 -1.76
N THR A 61 -3.60 -9.04 -2.52
CA THR A 61 -3.69 -10.44 -2.99
C THR A 61 -2.53 -10.76 -3.93
N ARG A 62 -2.19 -9.87 -4.87
CA ARG A 62 -1.03 -10.06 -5.77
C ARG A 62 0.30 -10.11 -5.02
N LEU A 63 0.44 -9.34 -3.94
CA LEU A 63 1.64 -9.34 -3.10
C LEU A 63 1.69 -10.49 -2.08
N GLY A 64 0.55 -11.14 -1.80
CA GLY A 64 0.42 -12.29 -0.90
C GLY A 64 1.44 -13.42 -1.10
N PRO A 65 1.77 -13.86 -2.32
CA PRO A 65 2.76 -14.91 -2.56
C PRO A 65 4.23 -14.46 -2.52
N HIS A 66 4.53 -13.16 -2.53
CA HIS A 66 5.91 -12.66 -2.61
C HIS A 66 6.53 -12.41 -1.23
N GLU A 67 7.86 -12.51 -1.13
CA GLU A 67 8.59 -11.92 -0.01
C GLU A 67 8.48 -10.39 -0.03
N GLU A 68 8.71 -9.74 1.11
CA GLU A 68 8.66 -8.28 1.17
C GLU A 68 9.83 -7.68 0.37
N PRO A 69 9.59 -6.86 -0.67
CA PRO A 69 10.66 -6.25 -1.43
C PRO A 69 11.49 -5.26 -0.62
N GLU A 70 12.75 -5.05 -1.04
CA GLU A 70 13.63 -4.06 -0.42
C GLU A 70 13.28 -2.62 -0.82
N THR A 71 12.70 -2.45 -2.01
CA THR A 71 12.39 -1.14 -2.60
C THR A 71 10.89 -0.98 -2.89
N ILE A 72 10.44 0.28 -2.88
CA ILE A 72 9.05 0.61 -3.18
C ILE A 72 8.75 0.35 -4.65
N GLU A 73 9.72 0.62 -5.52
CA GLU A 73 9.62 0.43 -6.96
C GLU A 73 9.37 -1.04 -7.30
N GLU A 74 10.06 -1.97 -6.63
CA GLU A 74 9.85 -3.40 -6.81
C GLU A 74 8.49 -3.85 -6.24
N LEU A 75 8.08 -3.30 -5.09
CA LEU A 75 6.75 -3.57 -4.53
C LEU A 75 5.64 -3.12 -5.47
N VAL A 76 5.77 -1.95 -6.09
CA VAL A 76 4.81 -1.44 -7.08
C VAL A 76 4.76 -2.36 -8.30
N ARG A 77 5.93 -2.77 -8.82
CA ARG A 77 6.01 -3.71 -9.96
C ARG A 77 5.24 -4.99 -9.69
N LEU A 78 5.47 -5.61 -8.53
CA LEU A 78 4.77 -6.83 -8.12
C LEU A 78 3.26 -6.59 -7.87
N ALA A 79 2.90 -5.46 -7.25
CA ALA A 79 1.50 -5.13 -6.97
C ALA A 79 0.67 -4.92 -8.25
N LEU A 80 1.29 -4.38 -9.29
CA LEU A 80 0.66 -4.15 -10.60
C LEU A 80 0.74 -5.38 -11.52
N GLY A 81 1.43 -6.45 -11.11
CA GLY A 81 1.56 -7.69 -11.88
C GLY A 81 2.48 -7.57 -13.09
N ALA A 82 3.47 -6.68 -13.05
CA ALA A 82 4.47 -6.46 -14.10
C ALA A 82 5.76 -7.26 -13.87
#